data_AF-A0A8T1PGS2-F1
#
_entry.id   AF-A0A8T1PGS2-F1
#
_cell.length_a   1.000
_cell.length_b   1.000
_cell.length_c   1.000
_cell.angle_alpha   90.00
_cell.angle_beta   90.00
_cell.angle_gamma   90.00
#
_symmetry.space_group_name_H-M   'P 1'
#
loop_
_entity.id
_entity.type
_entity.pdbx_description
1 polymer ?
#
loop_
_entity_poly.entity_id
_entity_poly.type
_entity_poly.pdbx_seq_one_letter_code
_entity_poly.pdbx_strand_id
1 'polypeptide(L)'
;MNRNPTPWRINDESDSKVVRAGTVGASLMLACALGIISCGCMKSPKAMAIYNNQKKPEVVCAIHDIYPEGGEAALKYFSDMIRVYSSQKKPAHFKLNRDKKISKEEAGVLKNEAMWMVKSGKGNDAVGLLQKILKECDGTESKFFVEMALVEVLICLGRCEEALQYDCISCQSTSGIADFRVPLFSALINKMLGNEEAAKKCWEGFTVALGSEGPQS
;
A
#
# COMPACT_ATOMS: atom_id res chain seq x y z
N MET A 1 -2.98 -0.37 -68.02
CA MET A 1 -2.67 -1.26 -66.90
C MET A 1 -1.68 -0.56 -65.98
N ASN A 2 -2.16 0.06 -64.89
CA ASN A 2 -1.61 -0.16 -63.55
C ASN A 2 -2.68 0.31 -62.54
N ARG A 3 -2.97 -0.54 -61.56
CA ARG A 3 -4.04 -0.37 -60.57
C ARG A 3 -3.48 0.22 -59.28
N ASN A 4 -4.29 1.05 -58.63
CA ASN A 4 -4.48 1.17 -57.17
C ASN A 4 -3.52 2.07 -56.34
N PRO A 5 -3.93 2.54 -55.13
CA PRO A 5 -4.51 3.89 -54.95
C PRO A 5 -3.88 4.69 -53.77
N THR A 6 -4.30 5.95 -53.58
CA THR A 6 -4.12 6.78 -52.35
C THR A 6 -4.80 6.14 -51.11
N PRO A 7 -4.34 6.42 -49.86
CA PRO A 7 -5.09 7.39 -49.05
C PRO A 7 -4.30 8.18 -47.96
N TRP A 8 -4.66 9.47 -47.88
CA TRP A 8 -5.04 10.29 -46.70
C TRP A 8 -4.38 10.15 -45.31
N ARG A 9 -4.08 11.35 -44.76
CA ARG A 9 -3.69 11.74 -43.39
C ARG A 9 -4.48 11.05 -42.27
N ILE A 10 -3.83 10.82 -41.12
CA ILE A 10 -4.25 11.32 -39.79
C ILE A 10 -2.98 11.66 -38.98
N ASN A 11 -2.90 12.90 -38.48
CA ASN A 11 -1.95 13.30 -37.44
C ASN A 11 -2.51 12.80 -36.11
N ASP A 12 -1.76 12.00 -35.37
CA ASP A 12 -1.95 11.83 -33.93
C ASP A 12 -0.69 12.30 -33.21
N GLU A 13 -0.67 13.62 -32.98
CA GLU A 13 0.13 14.23 -31.94
C GLU A 13 -0.43 13.73 -30.61
N SER A 14 0.11 12.61 -30.12
CA SER A 14 -0.20 12.12 -28.79
C SER A 14 0.35 13.10 -27.77
N ASP A 15 -0.53 14.02 -27.40
CA ASP A 15 -0.38 14.96 -26.30
C ASP A 15 -0.27 14.12 -25.01
N SER A 16 0.95 13.66 -24.73
CA SER A 16 1.29 12.96 -23.50
C SER A 16 1.23 13.97 -22.37
N LYS A 17 0.00 14.21 -21.90
CA LYS A 17 -0.29 14.96 -20.69
C LYS A 17 0.43 14.23 -19.56
N VAL A 18 1.61 14.70 -19.21
CA VAL A 18 2.38 14.23 -18.06
C VAL A 18 1.57 14.57 -16.82
N VAL A 19 0.65 13.69 -16.46
CA VAL A 19 -0.07 13.74 -15.19
C VAL A 19 0.99 13.52 -14.14
N ARG A 20 1.31 14.60 -13.42
CA ARG A 20 2.32 14.69 -12.38
C ARG A 20 1.94 13.75 -11.24
N ALA A 21 2.32 12.48 -11.34
CA ALA A 21 1.93 11.38 -10.43
C ALA A 21 2.52 11.48 -9.01
N GLY A 22 3.35 12.49 -8.72
CA GLY A 22 4.14 12.57 -7.48
C GLY A 22 3.38 12.98 -6.21
N THR A 23 2.18 13.56 -6.31
CA THR A 23 1.45 14.14 -5.16
C THR A 23 0.12 13.43 -4.85
N VAL A 24 -0.47 12.75 -5.84
CA VAL A 24 -1.80 12.14 -5.73
C VAL A 24 -1.74 10.85 -4.90
N GLY A 25 -0.68 10.05 -5.03
CA GLY A 25 -0.58 8.73 -4.43
C GLY A 25 -0.50 8.69 -2.89
N ALA A 26 0.31 9.57 -2.28
CA ALA A 26 0.40 9.65 -0.81
C ALA A 26 -0.89 10.19 -0.16
N SER A 27 -1.55 11.13 -0.83
CA SER A 27 -2.84 11.69 -0.39
C SER A 27 -3.97 10.65 -0.51
N LEU A 28 -3.94 9.83 -1.56
CA LEU A 28 -4.88 8.74 -1.78
C LEU A 28 -4.70 7.63 -0.74
N MET A 29 -3.45 7.20 -0.48
CA MET A 29 -3.14 6.24 0.58
C MET A 29 -3.67 6.70 1.94
N LEU A 30 -3.43 7.96 2.30
CA LEU A 30 -3.91 8.52 3.57
C LEU A 30 -5.45 8.57 3.61
N ALA A 31 -6.10 9.01 2.52
CA ALA A 31 -7.56 9.03 2.43
C ALA A 31 -8.17 7.62 2.53
N CYS A 32 -7.53 6.61 1.93
CA CYS A 32 -7.96 5.22 2.00
C CYS A 32 -7.75 4.62 3.39
N ALA A 33 -6.60 4.87 4.04
CA ALA A 33 -6.35 4.46 5.42
C ALA A 33 -7.39 5.07 6.37
N LEU A 34 -7.67 6.38 6.24
CA LEU A 34 -8.74 7.06 6.97
C LEU A 34 -10.12 6.48 6.66
N GLY A 35 -10.37 6.06 5.41
CA GLY A 35 -11.60 5.36 5.01
C GLY A 35 -11.77 4.01 5.70
N ILE A 36 -10.72 3.18 5.79
CA ILE A 36 -10.75 1.88 6.49
C ILE A 36 -11.06 2.09 7.97
N ILE A 37 -10.37 3.05 8.57
CA ILE A 37 -10.53 3.44 9.97
C ILE A 37 -11.93 3.98 10.24
N SER A 38 -12.41 4.91 9.41
CA SER A 38 -13.70 5.57 9.59
C SER A 38 -14.87 4.66 9.27
N CYS A 39 -14.64 3.57 8.53
CA CYS A 39 -15.64 2.53 8.25
C CYS A 39 -15.87 1.59 9.46
N GLY A 40 -15.31 1.90 10.63
CA GLY A 40 -15.65 1.28 11.92
C GLY A 40 -17.05 1.61 12.47
N CYS A 41 -17.83 2.48 11.80
CA CYS A 41 -19.16 2.89 12.29
C CYS A 41 -20.31 2.40 11.40
N MET A 42 -20.45 1.08 11.17
CA MET A 42 -21.71 0.50 10.74
C MET A 42 -22.20 -0.56 11.73
N LYS A 43 -22.59 -0.11 12.93
CA LYS A 43 -23.94 -0.49 13.36
C LYS A 43 -24.84 0.53 12.67
N SER A 44 -25.64 0.08 11.71
CA SER A 44 -26.83 0.86 11.35
C SER A 44 -27.50 1.28 12.67
N PRO A 45 -27.91 2.55 12.82
CA PRO A 45 -28.88 2.83 13.86
C PRO A 45 -30.05 1.90 13.54
N LYS A 46 -30.30 0.88 14.38
CA LYS A 46 -31.63 0.29 14.41
C LYS A 46 -32.55 1.47 14.61
N ALA A 47 -33.40 1.74 13.63
CA ALA A 47 -34.43 2.75 13.73
C ALA A 47 -35.27 2.41 14.96
N MET A 48 -34.93 3.05 16.08
CA MET A 48 -35.75 3.02 17.28
C MET A 48 -36.76 4.14 17.08
N ALA A 49 -38.00 3.76 16.79
CA ALA A 49 -39.13 4.66 16.91
C ALA A 49 -39.10 5.24 18.34
N ILE A 50 -38.82 6.53 18.45
CA ILE A 50 -38.81 7.24 19.74
C ILE A 50 -40.27 7.34 20.20
N TYR A 51 -40.64 6.57 21.22
CA TYR A 51 -41.73 6.95 22.11
C TYR A 51 -41.13 7.84 23.19
N ASN A 52 -41.62 9.07 23.28
CA ASN A 52 -41.18 10.07 24.25
C ASN A 52 -41.33 9.54 25.69
N ASN A 53 -40.26 9.59 26.49
CA ASN A 53 -40.28 10.27 27.79
C ASN A 53 -38.90 10.38 28.43
N GLN A 54 -38.47 11.62 28.58
CA GLN A 54 -37.58 12.19 29.60
C GLN A 54 -36.67 11.24 30.40
N LYS A 55 -35.40 11.20 30.01
CA LYS A 55 -34.21 11.36 30.86
C LYS A 55 -33.03 11.55 29.92
N LYS A 56 -32.29 12.67 30.05
CA LYS A 56 -31.05 12.88 29.30
C LYS A 56 -30.12 11.70 29.55
N PRO A 57 -29.77 10.87 28.55
CA PRO A 57 -28.57 10.08 28.65
C PRO A 57 -27.44 11.05 28.35
N GLU A 58 -26.59 11.27 29.35
CA GLU A 58 -25.27 11.82 29.12
C GLU A 58 -24.56 10.82 28.20
N VAL A 59 -24.54 11.12 26.91
CA VAL A 59 -23.77 10.35 25.93
C VAL A 59 -22.32 10.70 26.17
N VAL A 60 -21.74 10.07 27.18
CA VAL A 60 -20.31 9.91 27.26
C VAL A 60 -19.96 8.97 26.12
N CYS A 61 -19.69 9.53 24.94
CA CYS A 61 -18.90 8.85 23.94
C CYS A 61 -17.58 8.54 24.64
N ALA A 62 -17.43 7.30 25.10
CA ALA A 62 -16.14 6.80 25.55
C ALA A 62 -15.17 7.06 24.41
N ILE A 63 -14.17 7.89 24.67
CA ILE A 63 -13.16 8.36 23.71
C ILE A 63 -12.23 7.20 23.26
N HIS A 64 -12.53 5.96 23.67
CA HIS A 64 -11.76 4.76 23.33
C HIS A 64 -12.06 4.15 21.95
N ASP A 65 -13.12 4.57 21.26
CA ASP A 65 -13.56 3.91 20.01
C ASP A 65 -13.43 4.79 18.74
N ILE A 66 -12.35 5.57 18.62
CA ILE A 66 -12.09 6.35 17.39
C ILE A 66 -11.50 5.46 16.27
N TYR A 67 -10.90 4.32 16.63
CA TYR A 67 -10.22 3.41 15.70
C TYR A 67 -10.60 1.96 15.98
N PRO A 68 -10.91 1.12 14.97
CA PRO A 68 -10.98 -0.33 15.17
C PRO A 68 -9.63 -0.83 15.69
N GLU A 69 -9.63 -1.95 16.40
CA GLU A 69 -8.41 -2.59 16.93
C GLU A 69 -7.30 -2.64 15.86
N GLY A 70 -6.06 -2.30 16.25
CA GLY A 70 -4.92 -2.14 15.34
C GLY A 70 -4.87 -0.81 14.57
N GLY A 71 -5.92 0.01 14.61
CA GLY A 71 -6.02 1.24 13.82
C GLY A 71 -4.98 2.31 14.19
N GLU A 72 -4.64 2.46 15.47
CA GLU A 72 -3.56 3.36 15.90
C GLU A 72 -2.20 2.93 15.32
N ALA A 73 -1.90 1.63 15.37
CA ALA A 73 -0.66 1.08 14.83
C ALA A 73 -0.58 1.25 13.30
N ALA A 74 -1.68 0.99 12.59
CA ALA A 74 -1.78 1.22 11.15
C ALA A 74 -1.56 2.70 10.80
N LEU A 75 -2.24 3.62 11.49
CA LEU A 75 -2.04 5.06 11.29
C LEU A 75 -0.60 5.48 11.55
N LYS A 76 -0.03 5.02 12.66
CA LYS A 76 1.35 5.31 13.01
C LYS A 76 2.29 4.82 11.92
N TYR A 77 2.09 3.61 11.41
CA TYR A 77 2.86 3.08 10.28
C TYR A 77 2.77 3.98 9.04
N PHE A 78 1.55 4.31 8.60
CA PHE A 78 1.38 5.16 7.41
C PHE A 78 1.92 6.57 7.61
N SER A 79 1.75 7.15 8.80
CA SER A 79 2.31 8.47 9.14
C SER A 79 3.83 8.45 9.14
N ASP A 80 4.45 7.43 9.75
CA ASP A 80 5.89 7.24 9.75
C ASP A 80 6.42 7.07 8.30
N MET A 81 5.74 6.27 7.48
CA MET A 81 6.04 6.07 6.06
C MET A 81 5.95 7.39 5.26
N ILE A 82 4.85 8.13 5.40
CA ILE A 82 4.65 9.42 4.73
C ILE A 82 5.69 10.45 5.18
N ARG A 83 6.04 10.48 6.48
CA ARG A 83 7.08 11.37 7.02
C ARG A 83 8.44 11.07 6.39
N VAL A 84 8.81 9.80 6.29
CA VAL A 84 10.05 9.35 5.62
C VAL A 84 10.04 9.78 4.15
N TYR A 85 8.96 9.52 3.43
CA TYR A 85 8.80 9.93 2.02
C TYR A 85 8.92 11.45 1.82
N SER A 86 8.23 12.22 2.66
CA SER A 86 8.17 13.68 2.56
C SER A 86 9.51 14.33 2.91
N SER A 87 10.20 13.82 3.93
CA SER A 87 11.45 14.38 4.45
C SER A 87 12.71 13.84 3.75
N GLN A 88 12.56 12.86 2.86
CA GLN A 88 13.69 12.18 2.25
C GLN A 88 14.53 13.13 1.39
N LYS A 89 15.84 13.15 1.69
CA LYS A 89 16.90 13.65 0.81
C LYS A 89 17.26 12.56 -0.20
N LYS A 90 17.96 12.92 -1.27
CA LYS A 90 18.46 11.95 -2.26
C LYS A 90 19.26 10.85 -1.55
N PRO A 91 18.82 9.58 -1.63
CA PRO A 91 19.53 8.48 -0.99
C PRO A 91 20.79 8.12 -1.77
N ALA A 92 21.68 7.36 -1.13
CA ALA A 92 22.78 6.72 -1.82
C ALA A 92 22.22 5.73 -2.86
N HIS A 93 22.88 5.64 -4.01
CA HIS A 93 22.50 4.68 -5.06
C HIS A 93 22.74 3.26 -4.55
N PHE A 94 21.68 2.45 -4.51
CA PHE A 94 21.73 1.05 -4.15
C PHE A 94 22.54 0.28 -5.19
N LYS A 95 23.41 -0.60 -4.72
CA LYS A 95 24.16 -1.50 -5.60
C LYS A 95 23.91 -2.90 -5.10
N LEU A 96 23.40 -3.75 -5.98
CA LEU A 96 23.23 -5.16 -5.67
C LEU A 96 24.61 -5.79 -5.45
N ASN A 97 24.78 -6.46 -4.31
CA ASN A 97 26.01 -7.14 -3.98
C ASN A 97 26.23 -8.36 -4.89
N ARG A 98 27.49 -8.79 -5.02
CA ARG A 98 27.86 -9.94 -5.87
C ARG A 98 27.17 -11.23 -5.46
N ASP A 99 26.93 -11.39 -4.16
CA ASP A 99 26.32 -12.59 -3.59
C ASP A 99 24.80 -12.63 -3.79
N LYS A 100 24.20 -11.57 -4.36
CA LYS A 100 22.77 -11.45 -4.74
C LYS A 100 21.76 -11.70 -3.63
N LYS A 101 22.23 -11.94 -2.40
CA LYS A 101 21.43 -11.98 -1.19
C LYS A 101 21.16 -10.55 -0.75
N ILE A 102 19.92 -10.30 -0.36
CA ILE A 102 19.47 -8.98 0.10
C ILE A 102 18.92 -9.16 1.50
N SER A 103 19.52 -8.46 2.47
CA SER A 103 19.00 -8.41 3.83
C SER A 103 17.75 -7.52 3.92
N LYS A 104 17.03 -7.61 5.04
CA LYS A 104 15.88 -6.72 5.33
C LYS A 104 16.28 -5.23 5.30
N GLU A 105 17.46 -4.91 5.82
CA GLU A 105 18.01 -3.55 5.87
C GLU A 105 18.36 -3.04 4.46
N GLU A 106 19.00 -3.88 3.66
CA GLU A 106 19.34 -3.58 2.26
C GLU A 106 18.08 -3.35 1.41
N ALA A 107 17.05 -4.19 1.59
CA ALA A 107 15.74 -3.98 0.97
C ALA A 107 15.11 -2.66 1.43
N GLY A 108 15.33 -2.25 2.69
CA GLY A 108 14.93 -0.95 3.21
C GLY A 108 15.62 0.23 2.50
N VAL A 109 16.93 0.13 2.25
CA VAL A 109 17.69 1.12 1.47
C VAL A 109 17.18 1.19 0.03
N LEU A 110 16.99 0.03 -0.60
CA LEU A 110 16.47 -0.08 -1.96
C LEU A 110 15.06 0.53 -2.06
N LYS A 111 14.18 0.24 -1.10
CA LYS A 111 12.85 0.86 -0.99
C LYS A 111 12.95 2.38 -0.96
N ASN A 112 13.86 2.91 -0.14
CA ASN A 112 14.06 4.35 0.00
C ASN A 112 14.52 5.01 -1.31
N GLU A 113 15.38 4.34 -2.08
CA GLU A 113 15.75 4.81 -3.42
C GLU A 113 14.57 4.82 -4.38
N ALA A 114 13.80 3.73 -4.45
CA ALA A 114 12.62 3.64 -5.30
C ALA A 114 11.57 4.71 -4.92
N MET A 115 11.34 4.93 -3.64
CA MET A 115 10.44 5.97 -3.15
C MET A 115 10.92 7.39 -3.52
N TRP A 116 12.23 7.64 -3.44
CA TRP A 116 12.80 8.91 -3.91
C TRP A 116 12.61 9.11 -5.43
N MET A 117 12.72 8.03 -6.22
CA MET A 117 12.45 8.06 -7.66
C MET A 117 10.98 8.39 -7.94
N VAL A 118 10.04 7.78 -7.21
CA VAL A 118 8.59 8.11 -7.29
C VAL A 118 8.38 9.60 -7.01
N LYS A 119 8.95 10.14 -5.93
CA LYS A 119 8.88 11.57 -5.58
C LYS A 119 9.44 12.47 -6.68
N SER A 120 10.46 11.99 -7.39
CA SER A 120 11.11 12.70 -8.50
C SER A 120 10.40 12.53 -9.85
N GLY A 121 9.21 11.94 -9.88
CA GLY A 121 8.42 11.72 -11.09
C GLY A 121 8.84 10.51 -11.93
N LYS A 122 9.72 9.65 -11.39
CA LYS A 122 10.27 8.47 -12.06
C LYS A 122 9.66 7.16 -11.53
N GLY A 123 8.34 7.14 -11.35
CA GLY A 123 7.63 6.01 -10.75
C GLY A 123 7.79 4.70 -11.53
N ASN A 124 7.73 4.74 -12.86
CA ASN A 124 7.90 3.55 -13.69
C ASN A 124 9.35 3.02 -13.63
N ASP A 125 10.34 3.91 -13.64
CA ASP A 125 11.74 3.52 -13.49
C ASP A 125 11.99 2.88 -12.12
N ALA A 126 11.31 3.36 -11.07
CA ALA A 126 11.40 2.80 -9.72
C ALA A 126 10.86 1.37 -9.68
N VAL A 127 9.71 1.12 -10.31
CA VAL A 127 9.15 -0.22 -10.46
C VAL A 127 10.09 -1.12 -11.28
N GLY A 128 10.63 -0.61 -12.38
CA GLY A 128 11.58 -1.34 -13.22
C GLY A 128 12.86 -1.74 -12.48
N LEU A 129 13.40 -0.85 -11.63
CA LEU A 129 14.55 -1.13 -10.76
C LEU A 129 14.26 -2.29 -9.81
N LEU A 130 13.14 -2.23 -9.09
CA LEU A 130 12.76 -3.25 -8.11
C LEU A 130 12.46 -4.60 -8.78
N GLN A 131 11.76 -4.61 -9.91
CA GLN A 131 11.50 -5.84 -10.68
C GLN A 131 12.80 -6.46 -11.22
N LYS A 132 13.76 -5.63 -11.65
CA LYS A 132 15.08 -6.12 -12.07
C LYS A 132 15.80 -6.80 -10.91
N ILE A 133 15.85 -6.13 -9.75
CA ILE A 133 16.52 -6.68 -8.56
C ILE A 133 15.81 -7.96 -8.08
N LEU A 134 14.49 -8.01 -8.12
CA LEU A 134 13.73 -9.21 -7.76
C LEU A 134 14.10 -10.42 -8.63
N LYS A 135 14.33 -10.20 -9.93
CA LYS A 135 14.80 -11.24 -10.86
C LYS A 135 16.24 -11.68 -10.62
N GLU A 136 17.07 -10.76 -10.14
CA GLU A 136 18.51 -10.98 -9.94
C GLU A 136 18.86 -11.52 -8.55
N CYS A 137 17.98 -11.32 -7.56
CA CYS A 137 18.24 -11.71 -6.17
C CYS A 137 17.96 -13.19 -5.90
N ASP A 138 18.78 -13.76 -5.01
CA ASP A 138 18.74 -15.17 -4.65
C ASP A 138 18.17 -15.37 -3.23
N GLY A 139 17.42 -16.47 -3.07
CA GLY A 139 16.80 -16.86 -1.81
C GLY A 139 15.38 -16.32 -1.60
N THR A 140 14.54 -17.15 -0.97
CA THR A 140 13.13 -16.84 -0.68
C THR A 140 12.98 -15.57 0.17
N GLU A 141 13.86 -15.41 1.16
CA GLU A 141 13.84 -14.25 2.06
C GLU A 141 14.21 -12.94 1.33
N SER A 142 15.28 -12.94 0.53
CA SER A 142 15.64 -11.78 -0.30
C SER A 142 14.49 -11.36 -1.21
N LYS A 143 13.88 -12.34 -1.90
CA LYS A 143 12.74 -12.10 -2.79
C LYS A 143 11.56 -11.51 -2.03
N PHE A 144 11.22 -12.07 -0.87
CA PHE A 144 10.14 -11.55 -0.03
C PHE A 144 10.37 -10.07 0.35
N PHE A 145 11.56 -9.69 0.80
CA PHE A 145 11.82 -8.30 1.18
C PHE A 145 11.79 -7.33 -0.01
N VAL A 146 12.29 -7.76 -1.18
CA VAL A 146 12.22 -6.94 -2.41
C VAL A 146 10.78 -6.83 -2.92
N GLU A 147 10.00 -7.91 -2.89
CA GLU A 147 8.58 -7.88 -3.24
C GLU A 147 7.80 -6.96 -2.31
N MET A 148 8.04 -7.01 -1.00
CA MET A 148 7.39 -6.10 -0.05
C MET A 148 7.71 -4.63 -0.34
N ALA A 149 8.96 -4.31 -0.69
CA ALA A 149 9.34 -2.96 -1.13
C ALA A 149 8.61 -2.54 -2.42
N LEU A 150 8.48 -3.46 -3.37
CA LEU A 150 7.79 -3.24 -4.64
C LEU A 150 6.30 -3.04 -4.45
N VAL A 151 5.65 -3.84 -3.61
CA VAL A 151 4.24 -3.68 -3.23
C VAL A 151 4.03 -2.30 -2.61
N GLU A 152 4.85 -1.88 -1.66
CA GLU A 152 4.73 -0.56 -1.02
C GLU A 152 4.81 0.58 -2.06
N VAL A 153 5.74 0.48 -3.02
CA VAL A 153 5.87 1.44 -4.14
C VAL A 153 4.64 1.42 -5.07
N LEU A 154 4.12 0.24 -5.40
CA LEU A 154 2.94 0.11 -6.25
C LEU A 154 1.68 0.71 -5.60
N ILE A 155 1.48 0.49 -4.30
CA ILE A 155 0.41 1.14 -3.54
C ILE A 155 0.63 2.67 -3.58
N CYS A 156 1.87 3.16 -3.42
CA CYS A 156 2.18 4.60 -3.49
C CYS A 156 1.84 5.19 -4.87
N LEU A 157 1.91 4.40 -5.93
CA LEU A 157 1.54 4.80 -7.28
C LEU A 157 0.06 4.61 -7.60
N GLY A 158 -0.72 4.02 -6.69
CA GLY A 158 -2.12 3.62 -6.92
C GLY A 158 -2.29 2.41 -7.84
N ARG A 159 -1.22 1.65 -8.11
CA ARG A 159 -1.20 0.47 -8.98
C ARG A 159 -1.59 -0.80 -8.20
N CYS A 160 -2.76 -0.77 -7.58
CA CYS A 160 -3.24 -1.78 -6.64
C CYS A 160 -3.48 -3.16 -7.28
N GLU A 161 -4.00 -3.19 -8.51
CA GLU A 161 -4.22 -4.45 -9.24
C GLU A 161 -2.91 -5.18 -9.52
N GLU A 162 -1.86 -4.45 -9.86
CA GLU A 162 -0.53 -5.01 -10.07
C GLU A 162 0.13 -5.45 -8.77
N ALA A 163 -0.09 -4.71 -7.67
CA ALA A 163 0.39 -5.12 -6.36
C ALA A 163 -0.14 -6.50 -5.94
N LEU A 164 -1.41 -6.81 -6.24
CA LEU A 164 -2.02 -8.12 -5.94
C LEU A 164 -1.41 -9.30 -6.71
N GLN A 165 -0.61 -9.06 -7.74
CA GLN A 165 0.04 -10.13 -8.49
C GLN A 165 1.25 -10.72 -7.75
N TYR A 166 1.71 -10.10 -6.66
CA TYR A 166 2.89 -10.56 -5.91
C TYR A 166 2.53 -11.52 -4.78
N ASP A 167 3.30 -12.62 -4.69
CA ASP A 167 3.07 -13.71 -3.76
C ASP A 167 3.21 -13.30 -2.29
N CYS A 168 4.07 -12.32 -1.99
CA CYS A 168 4.30 -11.83 -0.61
C CYS A 168 3.04 -11.33 0.10
N ILE A 169 2.05 -10.80 -0.64
CA ILE A 169 0.79 -10.31 -0.07
C ILE A 169 -0.43 -11.19 -0.36
N SER A 170 -0.21 -12.30 -1.07
CA SER A 170 -1.26 -13.28 -1.30
C SER A 170 -1.62 -13.96 0.03
N CYS A 171 -2.92 -14.22 0.26
CA CYS A 171 -3.38 -14.98 1.43
C CYS A 171 -2.81 -16.42 1.48
N GLN A 172 -2.11 -16.85 0.44
CA GLN A 172 -1.46 -18.15 0.30
C GLN A 172 0.07 -18.02 0.29
N SER A 173 0.62 -16.91 0.82
CA SER A 173 2.05 -16.64 0.78
C SER A 173 2.85 -17.85 1.26
N THR A 174 3.69 -18.37 0.38
CA THR A 174 4.47 -19.59 0.59
C THR A 174 5.78 -19.32 1.34
N SER A 175 6.10 -18.06 1.64
CA SER A 175 7.39 -17.68 2.21
C SER A 175 7.56 -18.12 3.67
N GLY A 176 6.46 -18.33 4.41
CA GLY A 176 6.49 -18.63 5.84
C GLY A 176 7.04 -17.49 6.72
N ILE A 177 7.30 -16.31 6.14
CA ILE A 177 7.83 -15.14 6.84
C ILE A 177 6.66 -14.37 7.47
N ALA A 178 6.67 -14.28 8.80
CA ALA A 178 5.72 -13.45 9.53
C ALA A 178 6.14 -11.98 9.43
N ASP A 179 5.30 -11.16 8.78
CA ASP A 179 5.47 -9.70 8.72
C ASP A 179 4.10 -9.04 8.77
N PHE A 180 3.84 -8.23 9.80
CA PHE A 180 2.53 -7.58 9.99
C PHE A 180 2.09 -6.71 8.81
N ARG A 181 3.04 -6.25 7.98
CA ARG A 181 2.74 -5.43 6.81
C ARG A 181 2.00 -6.20 5.74
N VAL A 182 2.16 -7.53 5.67
CA VAL A 182 1.46 -8.39 4.72
C VAL A 182 -0.06 -8.22 4.85
N PRO A 183 -0.69 -8.57 6.00
CA PRO A 183 -2.14 -8.40 6.14
C PRO A 183 -2.57 -6.93 6.10
N LEU A 184 -1.73 -5.99 6.56
CA LEU A 184 -2.02 -4.55 6.48
C LEU A 184 -2.13 -4.05 5.03
N PHE A 185 -1.16 -4.39 4.17
CA PHE A 185 -1.15 -4.01 2.76
C PHE A 185 -2.24 -4.73 1.98
N SER A 186 -2.48 -6.01 2.25
CA SER A 186 -3.60 -6.74 1.65
C SER A 186 -4.94 -6.11 1.99
N ALA A 187 -5.14 -5.66 3.24
CA ALA A 187 -6.36 -4.96 3.64
C ALA A 187 -6.51 -3.63 2.89
N LEU A 188 -5.44 -2.84 2.83
CA LEU A 188 -5.42 -1.55 2.14
C LEU A 188 -5.74 -1.69 0.65
N ILE A 189 -5.08 -2.63 -0.04
CA ILE A 189 -5.27 -2.86 -1.48
C ILE A 189 -6.71 -3.32 -1.76
N ASN A 190 -7.23 -4.29 -0.99
CA ASN A 190 -8.60 -4.75 -1.17
C ASN A 190 -9.61 -3.62 -0.94
N LYS A 191 -9.38 -2.75 0.04
CA LYS A 191 -10.22 -1.56 0.23
C LYS A 191 -10.16 -0.63 -0.97
N MET A 192 -8.95 -0.34 -1.48
CA MET A 192 -8.76 0.53 -2.65
C MET A 192 -9.46 0.00 -3.91
N LEU A 193 -9.62 -1.33 -4.01
CA LEU A 193 -10.32 -1.99 -5.11
C LEU A 193 -11.84 -2.20 -4.86
N GLY A 194 -12.36 -1.80 -3.69
CA GLY A 194 -13.76 -1.99 -3.32
C GLY A 194 -14.13 -3.40 -2.84
N ASN A 195 -13.15 -4.25 -2.57
CA ASN A 195 -13.33 -5.62 -2.08
C ASN A 195 -13.48 -5.64 -0.55
N GLU A 196 -14.59 -5.11 -0.04
CA GLU A 196 -14.81 -4.86 1.39
C GLU A 196 -14.67 -6.11 2.28
N GLU A 197 -15.20 -7.26 1.85
CA GLU A 197 -15.12 -8.51 2.63
C GLU A 197 -13.68 -9.02 2.76
N ALA A 198 -12.93 -8.98 1.65
CA ALA A 198 -11.52 -9.37 1.64
C ALA A 198 -10.67 -8.40 2.46
N ALA A 199 -10.96 -7.10 2.38
CA ALA A 199 -10.30 -6.07 3.18
C ALA A 199 -10.49 -6.32 4.69
N LYS A 200 -11.73 -6.63 5.11
CA LYS A 200 -12.06 -6.95 6.50
C LYS A 200 -11.31 -8.18 6.99
N LYS A 201 -11.30 -9.26 6.21
CA LYS A 201 -10.57 -10.50 6.56
C LYS A 201 -9.07 -10.26 6.73
N CYS A 202 -8.47 -9.46 5.84
CA CYS A 202 -7.06 -9.10 5.95
C CYS A 202 -6.80 -8.23 7.18
N TRP A 203 -7.72 -7.32 7.52
CA TRP A 203 -7.63 -6.50 8.73
C TRP A 203 -7.63 -7.33 10.01
N GLU A 204 -8.52 -8.33 10.11
CA GLU A 204 -8.53 -9.28 11.23
C GLU A 204 -7.19 -10.05 11.33
N GLY A 205 -6.58 -10.42 10.20
CA GLY A 205 -5.24 -11.00 10.18
C GLY A 205 -4.16 -10.05 10.70
N PHE A 206 -4.29 -8.75 10.42
CA PHE A 206 -3.36 -7.73 10.88
C PHE A 206 -3.44 -7.52 12.40
N THR A 207 -4.65 -7.49 12.97
CA THR A 207 -4.80 -7.35 14.43
C THR A 207 -4.21 -8.54 15.18
N VAL A 208 -4.40 -9.75 14.65
CA VAL A 208 -3.75 -10.96 15.19
C VAL A 208 -2.22 -10.86 15.10
N ALA A 209 -1.68 -10.42 13.96
CA ALA A 209 -0.24 -10.26 13.77
C ALA A 209 0.39 -9.28 14.77
N LEU A 210 -0.28 -8.16 15.07
CA LEU A 210 0.16 -7.20 16.09
C LEU A 210 0.15 -7.81 17.50
N GLY A 211 -0.87 -8.61 17.84
CA GLY A 211 -0.97 -9.29 19.13
C GLY A 211 0.13 -10.35 19.33
N SER A 212 0.58 -10.99 18.25
CA SER A 212 1.67 -11.97 18.29
C SER A 212 3.08 -11.37 18.40
N GLU A 213 3.25 -10.06 18.18
CA GLU A 213 4.51 -9.33 18.36
C GLU A 213 4.62 -8.64 19.76
N GLY A 214 3.77 -9.03 20.71
CA GLY A 214 3.76 -8.49 22.08
C GLY A 214 5.12 -8.58 22.80
N PRO A 215 5.39 -7.68 23.77
CA PRO A 215 6.74 -7.42 24.27
C PRO A 215 7.38 -8.68 24.86
N GLN A 216 8.61 -9.00 24.43
CA GLN A 216 9.46 -9.90 25.19
C GLN A 216 9.74 -9.27 26.55
N SER A 217 9.12 -9.87 27.58
CA SER A 217 9.35 -9.62 29.00
C SER A 217 10.79 -9.89 29.42
#